data_AF-A0A7C5MUY2-F1
#
_entry.id   AF-A0A7C5MUY2-F1
#
_cell.length_a   1.000
_cell.length_b   1.000
_cell.length_c   1.000
_cell.angle_alpha   90.00
_cell.angle_beta   90.00
_cell.angle_gamma   90.00
#
_symmetry.space_group_name_H-M   'P 1'
#
loop_
_entity.id
_entity.type
_entity.pdbx_description
1 polymer ?
#
loop_
_entity_poly.entity_id
_entity_poly.type
_entity_poly.pdbx_seq_one_letter_code
_entity_poly.pdbx_strand_id
1 'polypeptide(L)' 'LKKVGGGRLAAWEIMIGTPAIRNLIREDKVAQMYSAIQTGQAVGMQTLDQHLQELLERGLITRQDARARAQNKETFS' A
#
# COMPACT_ATOMS: atom_id res chain seq x y z
N LEU A 1 -11.45 -0.38 6.49
CA LEU A 1 -12.14 -1.33 5.58
C LEU A 1 -13.17 -2.12 6.37
N LYS A 2 -14.28 -2.53 5.73
CA LYS A 2 -15.21 -3.47 6.35
C LYS A 2 -14.52 -4.84 6.40
N LYS A 3 -14.41 -5.43 7.58
CA LYS A 3 -13.83 -6.77 7.74
C LYS A 3 -14.90 -7.83 7.46
N VAL A 4 -14.53 -8.89 6.75
CA VAL A 4 -15.37 -10.09 6.62
C VAL A 4 -15.58 -10.69 8.01
N GLY A 5 -16.84 -10.93 8.38
CA GLY A 5 -17.21 -11.38 9.73
C GLY A 5 -17.45 -10.25 10.75
N GLY A 6 -17.41 -8.98 10.32
CA GLY A 6 -17.80 -7.84 11.14
C GLY A 6 -16.62 -7.04 11.72
N GLY A 7 -16.91 -5.78 12.08
CA GLY A 7 -15.90 -4.82 12.55
C GLY A 7 -15.18 -4.08 11.41
N ARG A 8 -14.08 -3.41 11.76
CA ARG A 8 -13.25 -2.63 10.84
C ARG A 8 -11.81 -3.15 10.86
N LEU A 9 -11.18 -3.13 9.70
CA LEU A 9 -9.77 -3.45 9.53
C LEU A 9 -9.02 -2.25 8.95
N ALA A 10 -7.83 -1.98 9.46
CA ALA A 10 -6.95 -0.95 8.93
C ALA A 10 -6.12 -1.51 7.77
N ALA A 11 -6.00 -0.72 6.71
CA ALA A 11 -4.98 -0.87 5.68
C ALA A 11 -4.14 0.40 5.68
N TRP A 12 -2.86 0.27 5.37
CA TRP A 12 -1.88 1.33 5.51
C TRP A 12 -0.80 1.19 4.45
N GLU A 13 -0.12 2.31 4.23
CA GLU A 13 1.11 2.40 3.46
C GLU A 13 2.24 2.78 4.42
N ILE A 14 3.41 2.17 4.26
CA ILE A 14 4.59 2.40 5.08
C ILE A 14 5.74 2.84 4.19
N MET A 15 6.21 4.05 4.40
CA MET A 15 7.45 4.57 3.80
C MET A 15 8.46 4.85 4.91
N ILE A 16 9.63 4.23 4.81
CA ILE A 16 10.74 4.47 5.74
C ILE A 16 11.64 5.58 5.19
N GLY A 17 11.98 6.57 6.02
CA GLY A 17 12.78 7.73 5.63
C GLY A 17 14.27 7.42 5.42
N THR A 18 14.59 6.57 4.46
CA THR A 18 15.97 6.20 4.07
C THR A 18 16.72 7.39 3.46
N PRO A 19 18.06 7.36 3.38
CA PRO A 19 18.83 8.41 2.70
C PRO A 19 18.36 8.66 1.25
N ALA A 20 17.96 7.60 0.53
CA ALA A 20 17.42 7.70 -0.82
C ALA A 20 16.08 8.47 -0.86
N ILE A 21 15.12 8.12 0.01
CA ILE A 21 13.84 8.84 0.11
C ILE A 21 14.06 10.31 0.48
N ARG A 22 14.94 10.58 1.45
CA ARG A 22 15.29 11.96 1.84
C ARG A 22 15.87 12.74 0.68
N ASN A 23 16.65 12.11 -0.20
CA ASN A 23 17.18 12.75 -1.39
C ASN A 23 16.08 13.06 -2.41
N LEU A 24 15.17 12.11 -2.65
CA LEU A 24 14.01 12.31 -3.52
C LEU A 24 13.13 13.47 -3.04
N ILE A 25 12.96 13.63 -1.73
CA ILE A 25 12.22 14.77 -1.14
C ILE A 25 12.93 16.11 -1.45
N ARG A 26 14.26 16.18 -1.32
CA ARG A 26 15.01 17.41 -1.63
C ARG A 26 14.95 17.80 -3.10
N GLU A 27 14.83 16.81 -3.98
CA GLU A 27 14.79 17.00 -5.44
C GLU A 27 13.36 17.15 -5.99
N ASP A 28 12.34 17.20 -5.12
CA ASP A 28 10.91 17.24 -5.48
C ASP A 28 10.46 16.09 -6.41
N LYS A 29 11.07 14.91 -6.24
CA LYS A 29 10.82 13.72 -7.07
C LYS A 29 9.77 12.81 -6.45
N VAL A 30 8.58 13.35 -6.21
CA VAL A 30 7.49 12.64 -5.50
C VAL A 30 7.08 11.35 -6.21
N ALA A 31 6.97 11.36 -7.53
CA ALA A 31 6.58 10.18 -8.30
C ALA A 31 7.56 8.99 -8.13
N GLN A 32 8.85 9.28 -7.97
CA GLN A 32 9.87 8.24 -7.78
C GLN A 32 9.82 7.62 -6.38
N MET A 33 9.24 8.32 -5.40
CA MET A 33 9.08 7.78 -4.04
C MET A 33 8.14 6.57 -4.03
N TYR A 34 7.12 6.53 -4.89
CA TYR A 34 6.21 5.39 -4.97
C TYR A 34 6.94 4.11 -5.41
N SER A 35 7.78 4.20 -6.45
CA SER A 35 8.63 3.10 -6.89
C SER A 35 9.62 2.64 -5.81
N ALA A 36 10.13 3.58 -5.01
CA ALA A 36 10.99 3.27 -3.88
C ALA A 36 10.25 2.51 -2.76
N ILE A 37 8.99 2.86 -2.45
CA ILE A 37 8.16 2.08 -1.50
C ILE A 37 7.93 0.67 -2.04
N GLN A 38 7.55 0.54 -3.32
CA GLN A 38 7.23 -0.73 -3.96
C GLN A 38 8.40 -1.72 -3.91
N THR A 39 9.62 -1.23 -4.09
CA THR A 39 10.86 -2.03 -4.06
C THR A 39 11.47 -2.14 -2.65
N GLY A 40 11.01 -1.33 -1.70
CA GLY A 40 11.52 -1.24 -0.34
C GLY A 40 10.98 -2.28 0.64
N GLN A 41 10.31 -3.33 0.18
CA GLN A 41 9.74 -4.37 1.06
C GLN A 41 10.79 -5.00 1.99
N ALA A 42 12.03 -5.18 1.51
CA ALA A 42 13.13 -5.72 2.30
C ALA A 42 13.49 -4.87 3.54
N VAL A 43 13.17 -3.58 3.52
CA VAL A 43 13.40 -2.66 4.65
C VAL A 43 12.09 -2.29 5.36
N GLY A 44 11.03 -3.08 5.15
CA GLY A 44 9.73 -2.91 5.80
C GLY A 44 8.83 -1.84 5.18
N MET A 45 9.13 -1.38 3.95
CA MET A 45 8.18 -0.55 3.21
C MET A 45 7.06 -1.39 2.62
N GLN A 46 5.88 -0.79 2.46
CA GLN A 46 4.74 -1.48 1.89
C GLN A 46 3.80 -0.45 1.27
N THR A 47 3.40 -0.63 0.02
CA THR A 47 2.38 0.23 -0.59
C THR A 47 0.99 -0.13 -0.06
N LEU A 48 0.04 0.81 -0.14
CA LEU A 48 -1.34 0.52 0.22
C LEU A 48 -1.91 -0.67 -0.58
N ASP A 49 -1.63 -0.72 -1.88
CA ASP A 49 -2.13 -1.76 -2.78
C ASP A 49 -1.57 -3.15 -2.42
N GLN A 50 -0.29 -3.23 -2.03
CA GLN A 50 0.31 -4.48 -1.53
C GLN A 50 -0.41 -4.98 -0.27
N HIS A 51 -0.65 -4.09 0.71
CA HIS A 51 -1.36 -4.48 1.92
C HIS A 51 -2.82 -4.87 1.62
N LEU A 52 -3.51 -4.14 0.73
CA LEU A 52 -4.87 -4.50 0.31
C LEU A 52 -4.92 -5.88 -0.35
N GLN A 53 -3.93 -6.21 -1.18
CA GLN A 53 -3.82 -7.53 -1.81
C GLN A 53 -3.62 -8.63 -0.76
N GLU A 54 -2.71 -8.45 0.19
CA GLU A 54 -2.51 -9.38 1.30
C GLU A 54 -3.80 -9.59 2.12
N LEU A 55 -4.53 -8.51 2.42
CA LEU A 55 -5.78 -8.58 3.18
C LEU A 55 -6.87 -9.33 2.41
N LEU A 56 -6.90 -9.19 1.08
CA LEU A 56 -7.82 -9.91 0.19
C LEU A 56 -7.46 -11.40 0.11
N GLU A 57 -6.18 -11.72 -0.08
CA GLU A 57 -5.68 -13.10 -0.13
C GLU A 57 -5.93 -13.85 1.19
N ARG A 58 -5.87 -13.14 2.33
CA ARG A 58 -6.23 -13.65 3.65
C ARG A 58 -7.74 -13.75 3.89
N GLY A 59 -8.57 -13.33 2.94
CA GLY A 59 -10.04 -13.35 3.04
C GLY A 59 -10.60 -12.39 4.09
N LEU A 60 -9.83 -11.38 4.51
CA LEU A 60 -10.23 -10.45 5.57
C LEU A 60 -11.11 -9.30 5.06
N ILE A 61 -11.05 -9.01 3.76
CA ILE A 61 -11.83 -7.98 3.08
C ILE A 61 -12.40 -8.54 1.76
N THR A 62 -13.41 -7.87 1.21
CA THR A 62 -13.94 -8.23 -0.11
C THR A 62 -13.13 -7.58 -1.23
N ARG A 63 -13.14 -8.17 -2.44
CA ARG A 63 -12.51 -7.55 -3.63
C ARG A 63 -13.10 -6.17 -3.92
N GLN A 64 -14.41 -6.00 -3.71
CA GLN A 64 -15.09 -4.71 -3.86
C GLN A 64 -14.55 -3.66 -2.89
N ASP A 65 -14.36 -4.01 -1.62
CA ASP A 65 -13.79 -3.12 -0.62
C ASP A 65 -12.32 -2.78 -0.93
N ALA A 66 -11.54 -3.76 -1.38
CA ALA A 66 -10.15 -3.56 -1.79
C ALA A 66 -10.07 -2.58 -2.98
N ARG A 67 -10.83 -2.83 -4.05
CA ARG A 67 -10.89 -1.99 -5.25
C ARG A 67 -11.37 -0.57 -4.97
N ALA A 68 -12.27 -0.39 -4.01
CA ALA A 68 -12.78 0.93 -3.64
C ALA A 68 -11.73 1.80 -2.93
N ARG A 69 -10.68 1.20 -2.37
CA ARG A 69 -9.62 1.89 -1.59
C ARG A 69 -8.23 1.83 -2.23
N ALA A 70 -8.04 0.97 -3.23
CA ALA A 70 -6.80 0.85 -3.98
C ALA A 70 -6.48 2.14 -4.76
N GLN A 71 -5.19 2.46 -4.86
CA GLN A 71 -4.70 3.47 -5.79
C GLN A 71 -4.76 2.95 -7.22
N ASN A 72 -4.23 1.74 -7.45
CA ASN A 72 -4.39 1.03 -8.72
C ASN A 72 -5.60 0.08 -8.66
N LYS A 73 -6.73 0.54 -9.20
CA LYS A 73 -7.97 -0.27 -9.25
C LYS A 73 -7.87 -1.47 -10.19
N GLU A 74 -6.98 -1.43 -11.18
CA GLU A 74 -6.83 -2.51 -12.16
C GLU A 74 -6.33 -3.78 -11.49
N THR A 75 -5.47 -3.65 -10.47
CA THR A 75 -4.95 -4.74 -9.64
C THR A 75 -6.06 -5.58 -8.97
N PHE A 76 -7.26 -5.01 -8.80
CA PHE A 76 -8.39 -5.64 -8.11
C PHE A 76 -9.62 -5.82 -9.02
N SER A 77 -9.41 -5.79 -10.35
CA SER A 77 -10.48 -6.07 -11.32
C SER A 77 -10.92 -7.53 -11.30
#